data_AF-A0A836KUS4-F1
#
_entry.id   AF-A0A836KUS4-F1
#
_cell.length_a   1.000
_cell.length_b   1.000
_cell.length_c   1.000
_cell.angle_alpha   90.00
_cell.angle_beta   90.00
_cell.angle_gamma   90.00
#
_symmetry.space_group_name_H-M   'P 1'
#
loop_
_entity.id
_entity.type
_entity.pdbx_description
1 polymer ?
#
loop_
_entity_poly.entity_id
_entity_poly.type
_entity_poly.pdbx_seq_one_letter_code
_entity_poly.pdbx_strand_id
1 'polypeptide(L)'
;MVMALVVASMEVAQAADFTTAQCRELSRCDVDGTLVYSFSGVCVCCPEPPAGSILPVQCVPSTPHCPSLPYCTACDAPAGKCDACLSGYVLETTTSTCTQCLASTCDICQRDSEGRRCQLCSEGSYWSTGGQCHSLSESDASGSDMKCRVAFCRTCTSPASGTCSKCDDGYTKDTNGLCVSGCTVPSCDMCYNGDAADCQLCSPGNQWTSKGCSAATTGCRVGHCTTCAAGDNSRCETCESGFTLAAGYCLPPKSCTDANCVSCTGDTSTCTQCKDGYGLVKGTCAECEVEHCDHCDNDVGNCTKCASSYYLTPLFTCSQVPCNIEHCIKCDPKKPSRCQQCAAPYVVDSDANCVSCTGDTSTCTQCKDGYGLVKGTCAECEVEHCDHCDNDVGNCTKCASSYYLTPLFTCSQVPCNIEHCIKCDPKKPSRCQQCAAPYVVDSYDGLCRLSNVCSVPNCKMCRADTSRLCAECDAGYSLSADATSCSDPTTQSCQVEHCNTCVEGDSTRCAYCDTGYYVSNGKCQAVEACYVSKCAQCMLRDSTKCSTCMSGYLLTSSYRCVSQRIVNGVVSPYSLWMTAAVLLASVAASLA
;
A
#
# COMPACT_ATOMS: atom_id res chain seq x y z
N MET A 1 -9.65 -64.21 -74.28
CA MET A 1 -9.62 -63.33 -73.09
C MET A 1 -10.94 -63.55 -72.37
N VAL A 2 -10.96 -64.43 -71.37
CA VAL A 2 -12.18 -64.90 -70.69
C VAL A 2 -12.06 -64.51 -69.22
N MET A 3 -13.07 -63.81 -68.71
CA MET A 3 -13.28 -63.49 -67.29
C MET A 3 -13.37 -64.78 -66.46
N ALA A 4 -12.64 -64.84 -65.35
CA ALA A 4 -12.88 -65.79 -64.28
C ALA A 4 -13.52 -65.05 -63.10
N LEU A 5 -14.75 -65.43 -62.77
CA LEU A 5 -15.40 -65.11 -61.50
C LEU A 5 -14.59 -65.70 -60.35
N VAL A 6 -14.23 -64.88 -59.37
CA VAL A 6 -13.80 -65.36 -58.04
C VAL A 6 -14.99 -65.17 -57.11
N VAL A 7 -15.59 -66.30 -56.73
CA VAL A 7 -16.59 -66.38 -55.66
C VAL A 7 -15.87 -66.19 -54.33
N ALA A 8 -16.17 -65.10 -53.63
CA ALA A 8 -15.67 -64.87 -52.27
C ALA A 8 -16.34 -65.87 -51.32
N SER A 9 -15.53 -66.72 -50.69
CA SER A 9 -15.93 -67.59 -49.59
C SER A 9 -16.04 -66.74 -48.33
N MET A 10 -17.18 -66.76 -47.66
CA MET A 10 -17.33 -66.17 -46.33
C MET A 10 -16.59 -67.05 -45.33
N GLU A 11 -15.54 -66.54 -44.72
CA GLU A 11 -14.93 -67.16 -43.54
C GLU A 11 -15.90 -67.07 -42.37
N VAL A 12 -16.31 -68.23 -41.84
CA VAL A 12 -17.05 -68.34 -40.58
C VAL A 12 -16.07 -67.99 -39.46
N ALA A 13 -16.35 -66.93 -38.72
CA ALA A 13 -15.60 -66.55 -37.54
C ALA A 13 -15.57 -67.70 -36.52
N GLN A 14 -14.39 -68.01 -35.99
CA GLN A 14 -14.18 -69.02 -34.96
C GLN A 14 -15.05 -68.71 -33.74
N ALA A 15 -15.76 -69.71 -33.22
CA ALA A 15 -16.52 -69.61 -31.97
C ALA A 15 -15.56 -69.25 -30.83
N ALA A 16 -15.94 -68.27 -30.00
CA ALA A 16 -15.15 -67.88 -28.84
C ALA A 16 -14.98 -69.08 -27.88
N ASP A 17 -13.75 -69.33 -27.42
CA ASP A 17 -13.49 -70.40 -26.44
C ASP A 17 -14.21 -70.09 -25.13
N PHE A 18 -15.24 -70.87 -24.77
CA PHE A 18 -15.95 -70.71 -23.51
C PHE A 18 -15.02 -71.01 -22.32
N THR A 19 -15.11 -70.22 -21.25
CA THR A 19 -14.41 -70.53 -19.99
C THR A 19 -15.13 -71.64 -19.21
N THR A 20 -14.45 -72.29 -18.26
CA THR A 20 -15.09 -73.29 -17.37
C THR A 20 -16.27 -72.70 -16.58
N ALA A 21 -16.20 -71.42 -16.21
CA ALA A 21 -17.32 -70.72 -15.56
C ALA A 21 -18.52 -70.57 -16.51
N GLN A 22 -18.28 -70.08 -17.73
CA GLN A 22 -19.32 -69.96 -18.76
C GLN A 22 -19.93 -71.32 -19.13
N CYS A 23 -19.12 -72.37 -19.19
CA CYS A 23 -19.63 -73.72 -19.44
C CYS A 23 -20.57 -74.21 -18.32
N ARG A 24 -20.27 -73.89 -17.05
CA ARG A 24 -21.15 -74.22 -15.92
C ARG A 24 -22.47 -73.45 -15.93
N GLU A 25 -22.52 -72.30 -16.59
CA GLU A 25 -23.76 -71.54 -16.80
C GLU A 25 -24.58 -72.08 -17.98
N LEU A 26 -23.93 -72.62 -19.02
CA LEU A 26 -24.56 -73.06 -20.26
C LEU A 26 -25.09 -74.50 -20.22
N SER A 27 -24.45 -75.36 -19.45
CA SER A 27 -24.70 -76.80 -19.50
C SER A 27 -24.51 -77.49 -18.16
N ARG A 28 -25.04 -78.71 -18.08
CA ARG A 28 -24.93 -79.59 -16.91
C ARG A 28 -24.40 -80.96 -17.28
N CYS A 29 -24.02 -81.72 -16.25
CA CYS A 29 -23.71 -83.14 -16.37
C CYS A 29 -24.89 -83.96 -15.87
N ASP A 30 -25.31 -84.95 -16.67
CA ASP A 30 -26.40 -85.87 -16.31
C ASP A 30 -25.87 -87.14 -15.61
N VAL A 31 -24.55 -87.27 -15.43
CA VAL A 31 -23.88 -88.41 -14.77
C VAL A 31 -23.29 -87.97 -13.42
N ASP A 32 -23.69 -88.65 -12.34
CA ASP A 32 -23.21 -88.38 -10.99
C ASP A 32 -21.69 -88.54 -10.86
N GLY A 33 -21.05 -87.63 -10.13
CA GLY A 33 -19.60 -87.62 -9.92
C GLY A 33 -18.79 -86.94 -11.03
N THR A 34 -19.44 -86.30 -12.01
CA THR A 34 -18.77 -85.49 -13.05
C THR A 34 -19.11 -84.00 -12.90
N LEU A 35 -18.15 -83.14 -13.23
CA LEU A 35 -18.27 -81.68 -13.20
C LEU A 35 -18.05 -81.11 -14.60
N VAL A 36 -18.67 -79.96 -14.86
CA VAL A 36 -18.52 -79.24 -16.13
C VAL A 36 -17.20 -78.48 -16.16
N TYR A 37 -16.44 -78.68 -17.25
CA TYR A 37 -15.19 -78.01 -17.57
C TYR A 37 -15.20 -77.51 -19.02
N SER A 38 -14.41 -76.47 -19.30
CA SER A 38 -14.07 -76.10 -20.68
C SER A 38 -12.84 -76.86 -21.15
N PHE A 39 -12.89 -77.38 -22.38
CA PHE A 39 -11.75 -77.96 -23.06
C PHE A 39 -11.81 -77.62 -24.56
N SER A 40 -10.77 -76.94 -25.06
CA SER A 40 -10.67 -76.51 -26.48
C SER A 40 -11.95 -75.83 -27.01
N GLY A 41 -12.52 -74.94 -26.20
CA GLY A 41 -13.70 -74.15 -26.57
C GLY A 41 -15.04 -74.86 -26.47
N VAL A 42 -15.07 -76.11 -25.98
CA VAL A 42 -16.29 -76.92 -25.83
C VAL A 42 -16.50 -77.31 -24.37
N CYS A 43 -17.76 -77.31 -23.94
CA CYS A 43 -18.14 -77.68 -22.58
C CYS A 43 -18.27 -79.21 -22.44
N VAL A 44 -17.47 -79.80 -21.56
CA VAL A 44 -17.39 -81.24 -21.32
C VAL A 44 -17.61 -81.58 -19.84
N CYS A 45 -18.10 -82.78 -19.58
CA CYS A 45 -18.31 -83.34 -18.25
C CYS A 45 -17.18 -84.33 -17.93
N CYS A 46 -16.40 -84.05 -16.91
CA CYS A 46 -15.27 -84.88 -16.48
C CYS A 46 -15.30 -85.12 -14.97
N PRO A 47 -14.84 -86.28 -14.47
CA PRO A 47 -14.68 -86.51 -13.03
C PRO A 47 -13.57 -85.65 -12.40
N GLU A 48 -12.57 -85.27 -13.19
CA GLU A 48 -11.42 -84.45 -12.79
C GLU A 48 -11.12 -83.36 -13.86
N PRO A 49 -10.49 -82.23 -13.50
CA PRO A 49 -10.18 -81.16 -14.44
C PRO A 49 -9.18 -81.64 -15.52
N PRO A 50 -9.45 -81.40 -16.82
CA PRO A 50 -8.55 -81.85 -17.89
C PRO A 50 -7.22 -81.10 -17.86
N ALA A 51 -6.10 -81.84 -17.83
CA ALA A 51 -4.75 -81.29 -17.83
C ALA A 51 -3.99 -81.73 -19.10
N GLY A 52 -3.65 -80.78 -19.97
CA GLY A 52 -2.88 -81.01 -21.20
C GLY A 52 -3.72 -81.05 -22.48
N SER A 53 -3.13 -81.50 -23.58
CA SER A 53 -3.72 -81.50 -24.93
C SER A 53 -4.53 -82.77 -25.28
N ILE A 54 -4.68 -83.70 -24.34
CA ILE A 54 -5.40 -84.97 -24.55
C ILE A 54 -6.49 -85.08 -23.48
N LEU A 55 -7.74 -85.20 -23.93
CA LEU A 55 -8.91 -85.34 -23.05
C LEU A 55 -8.86 -86.70 -22.32
N PRO A 56 -9.15 -86.77 -21.00
CA PRO A 56 -9.32 -88.05 -20.32
C PRO A 56 -10.40 -88.89 -21.03
N VAL A 57 -10.16 -90.19 -21.22
CA VAL A 57 -11.11 -91.14 -21.86
C VAL A 57 -12.48 -91.19 -21.14
N GLN A 58 -12.57 -90.58 -19.95
CA GLN A 58 -13.75 -90.53 -19.11
C GLN A 58 -14.59 -89.24 -19.26
N CYS A 59 -14.19 -88.31 -20.11
CA CYS A 59 -14.96 -87.09 -20.35
C CYS A 59 -16.01 -87.30 -21.44
N VAL A 60 -17.22 -86.79 -21.22
CA VAL A 60 -18.33 -86.82 -22.19
C VAL A 60 -18.84 -85.40 -22.51
N PRO A 61 -19.48 -85.17 -23.66
CA PRO A 61 -20.10 -83.87 -23.95
C PRO A 61 -21.11 -83.49 -22.86
N SER A 62 -21.11 -82.22 -22.45
CA SER A 62 -22.11 -81.71 -21.51
C SER A 62 -23.46 -81.49 -22.19
N THR A 63 -24.54 -81.52 -21.40
CA THR A 63 -25.91 -81.32 -21.90
C THR A 63 -26.29 -79.84 -21.76
N PRO A 64 -26.51 -79.09 -22.87
CA PRO A 64 -26.88 -77.68 -22.79
C PRO A 64 -28.28 -77.50 -22.20
N HIS A 65 -28.45 -76.45 -21.39
CA HIS A 65 -29.76 -76.10 -20.81
C HIS A 65 -30.78 -75.72 -21.90
N CYS A 66 -30.32 -75.05 -22.96
CA CYS A 66 -31.15 -74.51 -24.04
C CYS A 66 -30.59 -74.91 -25.43
N PRO A 67 -30.90 -76.11 -25.95
CA PRO A 67 -30.24 -76.68 -27.13
C PRO A 67 -30.41 -75.89 -28.43
N SER A 68 -31.50 -75.11 -28.54
CA SER A 68 -31.86 -74.38 -29.77
C SER A 68 -31.65 -72.87 -29.68
N LEU A 69 -31.15 -72.37 -28.54
CA LEU A 69 -30.94 -70.95 -28.30
C LEU A 69 -29.48 -70.72 -27.91
N PRO A 70 -28.64 -70.24 -28.85
CA PRO A 70 -27.23 -70.06 -28.58
C PRO A 70 -27.03 -69.01 -27.48
N TYR A 71 -26.07 -69.28 -26.59
CA TYR A 71 -25.69 -68.41 -25.47
C TYR A 71 -26.80 -68.16 -24.44
N CYS A 72 -27.83 -69.01 -24.41
CA CYS A 72 -28.95 -68.95 -23.48
C CYS A 72 -28.74 -69.93 -22.33
N THR A 73 -28.87 -69.46 -21.09
CA THR A 73 -28.67 -70.24 -19.86
C THR A 73 -29.99 -70.71 -19.26
N ALA A 74 -31.09 -70.02 -19.53
CA ALA A 74 -32.45 -70.45 -19.20
C ALA A 74 -33.45 -70.05 -20.29
N CYS A 75 -34.39 -70.93 -20.63
CA CYS A 75 -35.33 -70.72 -21.73
C CYS A 75 -36.67 -71.44 -21.49
N ASP A 76 -37.73 -70.84 -22.03
CA ASP A 76 -39.03 -71.47 -22.17
C ASP A 76 -39.04 -72.34 -23.44
N ALA A 77 -38.72 -73.62 -23.27
CA ALA A 77 -38.55 -74.59 -24.36
C ALA A 77 -39.75 -74.70 -25.32
N PRO A 78 -41.03 -74.68 -24.88
CA PRO A 78 -42.18 -74.66 -25.80
C PRO A 78 -42.36 -73.34 -26.56
N ALA A 79 -41.85 -72.20 -26.06
CA ALA A 79 -41.98 -70.89 -26.72
C ALA A 79 -40.80 -70.54 -27.62
N GLY A 80 -39.67 -71.26 -27.53
CA GLY A 80 -38.46 -70.94 -28.27
C GLY A 80 -37.86 -69.58 -27.88
N LYS A 81 -38.06 -69.17 -26.62
CA LYS A 81 -37.64 -67.88 -26.08
C LYS A 81 -36.57 -68.07 -25.02
N CYS A 82 -35.55 -67.23 -25.06
CA CYS A 82 -34.57 -67.17 -24.00
C CYS A 82 -35.06 -66.28 -22.85
N ASP A 83 -34.81 -66.70 -21.61
CA ASP A 83 -35.17 -65.99 -20.38
C ASP A 83 -33.94 -65.46 -19.64
N ALA A 84 -32.78 -66.12 -19.79
CA ALA A 84 -31.50 -65.66 -19.26
C ALA A 84 -30.35 -65.99 -20.22
N CYS A 85 -29.42 -65.05 -20.35
CA CYS A 85 -28.26 -65.19 -21.24
C CYS A 85 -26.97 -65.49 -20.47
N LEU A 86 -25.99 -66.03 -21.19
CA LEU A 86 -24.63 -66.24 -20.73
C LEU A 86 -23.95 -64.91 -20.39
N SER A 87 -23.12 -64.89 -19.35
CA SER A 87 -22.24 -63.76 -19.06
C SER A 87 -21.45 -63.31 -20.31
N GLY A 88 -21.54 -62.03 -20.70
CA GLY A 88 -21.07 -61.49 -21.98
C GLY A 88 -22.16 -61.28 -23.04
N TYR A 89 -23.39 -61.76 -22.80
CA TYR A 89 -24.52 -61.72 -23.72
C TYR A 89 -25.78 -61.17 -23.04
N VAL A 90 -26.56 -60.38 -23.78
CA VAL A 90 -27.81 -59.76 -23.29
C VAL A 90 -29.02 -60.29 -24.03
N LEU A 91 -30.13 -60.44 -23.28
CA LEU A 91 -31.42 -60.87 -23.79
C LEU A 91 -32.10 -59.73 -24.56
N GLU A 92 -32.26 -59.92 -25.87
CA GLU A 92 -33.02 -59.01 -26.72
C GLU A 92 -34.53 -59.22 -26.45
N THR A 93 -35.18 -58.31 -25.74
CA THR A 93 -36.58 -58.48 -25.28
C THR A 93 -37.60 -58.54 -26.43
N THR A 94 -37.24 -58.06 -27.62
CA THR A 94 -38.09 -58.08 -28.82
C THR A 94 -38.01 -59.40 -29.59
N THR A 95 -36.83 -60.03 -29.65
CA THR A 95 -36.60 -61.29 -30.37
C THR A 95 -36.44 -62.49 -29.43
N SER A 96 -36.34 -62.27 -28.12
CA SER A 96 -36.04 -63.25 -27.08
C SER A 96 -34.77 -64.07 -27.34
N THR A 97 -33.73 -63.45 -27.92
CA THR A 97 -32.44 -64.10 -28.25
C THR A 97 -31.25 -63.43 -27.56
N CYS A 98 -30.22 -64.19 -27.23
CA CYS A 98 -28.97 -63.67 -26.64
C CYS A 98 -28.01 -63.14 -27.68
N THR A 99 -27.41 -61.99 -27.40
CA THR A 99 -26.54 -61.27 -28.34
C THR A 99 -25.36 -60.63 -27.59
N GLN A 100 -24.15 -60.75 -28.16
CA GLN A 100 -22.88 -60.44 -27.49
C GLN A 100 -22.67 -58.94 -27.26
N CYS A 101 -22.12 -58.56 -26.10
CA CYS A 101 -21.69 -57.18 -25.83
C CYS A 101 -20.37 -56.85 -26.57
N LEU A 102 -20.08 -55.56 -26.82
CA LEU A 102 -18.82 -55.12 -27.46
C LEU A 102 -17.56 -55.50 -26.66
N ALA A 103 -17.70 -55.62 -25.33
CA ALA A 103 -16.65 -56.12 -24.44
C ALA A 103 -16.95 -57.59 -24.08
N SER A 104 -15.98 -58.47 -24.28
CA SER A 104 -16.10 -59.91 -24.01
C SER A 104 -16.21 -60.27 -22.52
N THR A 105 -15.78 -59.37 -21.62
CA THR A 105 -15.77 -59.52 -20.16
C THR A 105 -16.78 -58.57 -19.51
N CYS A 106 -18.04 -58.66 -19.93
CA CYS A 106 -19.13 -57.78 -19.52
C CYS A 106 -20.37 -58.54 -19.05
N ASP A 107 -20.83 -58.28 -17.84
CA ASP A 107 -22.03 -58.93 -17.27
C ASP A 107 -23.32 -58.19 -17.65
N ILE A 108 -23.27 -56.87 -17.78
CA ILE A 108 -24.44 -56.04 -18.14
C ILE A 108 -24.02 -55.04 -19.20
N CYS A 109 -24.71 -55.00 -20.34
CA CYS A 109 -24.51 -53.96 -21.36
C CYS A 109 -25.78 -53.20 -21.71
N GLN A 110 -25.60 -51.92 -22.06
CA GLN A 110 -26.64 -51.02 -22.52
C GLN A 110 -26.51 -50.81 -24.02
N ARG A 111 -27.65 -50.73 -24.72
CA ARG A 111 -27.70 -50.36 -26.13
C ARG A 111 -27.52 -48.86 -26.29
N ASP A 112 -26.56 -48.47 -27.12
CA ASP A 112 -26.38 -47.11 -27.61
C ASP A 112 -26.28 -47.08 -29.15
N SER A 113 -25.96 -45.92 -29.72
CA SER A 113 -25.85 -45.70 -31.16
C SER A 113 -24.55 -46.23 -31.78
N GLU A 114 -23.55 -46.60 -30.98
CA GLU A 114 -22.25 -47.16 -31.42
C GLU A 114 -22.16 -48.67 -31.21
N GLY A 115 -23.08 -49.26 -30.46
CA GLY A 115 -23.26 -50.69 -30.26
C GLY A 115 -23.82 -50.99 -28.87
N ARG A 116 -23.28 -52.02 -28.20
CA ARG A 116 -23.69 -52.34 -26.81
C ARG A 116 -22.52 -52.16 -25.86
N ARG A 117 -22.46 -51.00 -25.23
CA ARG A 117 -21.44 -50.63 -24.24
C ARG A 117 -21.61 -51.39 -22.93
N CYS A 118 -20.51 -51.76 -22.30
CA CYS A 118 -20.55 -52.40 -21.00
C CYS A 118 -20.95 -51.40 -19.89
N GLN A 119 -21.89 -51.80 -19.02
CA GLN A 119 -22.30 -51.11 -17.80
C GLN A 119 -21.74 -51.77 -16.53
N LEU A 120 -21.50 -53.08 -16.57
CA LEU A 120 -20.89 -53.84 -15.47
C LEU A 120 -19.92 -54.87 -16.03
N CYS A 121 -18.64 -54.74 -15.71
CA CYS A 121 -17.62 -55.72 -16.06
C CYS A 121 -17.77 -57.00 -15.23
N SER A 122 -17.33 -58.11 -15.82
CA SER A 122 -17.29 -59.42 -15.14
C SER A 122 -16.43 -59.42 -13.88
N GLU A 123 -16.72 -60.33 -12.96
CA GLU A 123 -15.88 -60.51 -11.76
C GLU A 123 -14.41 -60.74 -12.14
N GLY A 124 -13.51 -60.12 -11.38
CA GLY A 124 -12.07 -60.14 -11.71
C GLY A 124 -11.69 -59.18 -12.84
N SER A 125 -12.60 -58.32 -13.33
CA SER A 125 -12.31 -57.28 -14.32
C SER A 125 -12.73 -55.88 -13.82
N TYR A 126 -12.15 -54.82 -14.38
CA TYR A 126 -12.49 -53.43 -14.08
C TYR A 126 -12.70 -52.62 -15.36
N TRP A 127 -13.48 -51.55 -15.24
CA TRP A 127 -13.78 -50.66 -16.36
C TRP A 127 -12.66 -49.63 -16.56
N SER A 128 -12.23 -49.43 -17.81
CA SER A 128 -11.27 -48.40 -18.21
C SER A 128 -11.92 -47.39 -19.18
N THR A 129 -11.38 -46.17 -19.20
CA THR A 129 -11.80 -45.11 -20.12
C THR A 129 -11.70 -45.59 -21.56
N GLY A 130 -12.81 -45.60 -22.30
CA GLY A 130 -12.89 -46.15 -23.66
C GLY A 130 -13.88 -47.32 -23.82
N GLY A 131 -14.56 -47.74 -22.75
CA GLY A 131 -15.65 -48.72 -22.84
C GLY A 131 -15.19 -50.19 -22.82
N GLN A 132 -13.94 -50.44 -22.43
CA GLN A 132 -13.36 -51.78 -22.36
C GLN A 132 -13.23 -52.26 -20.91
N CYS A 133 -13.44 -53.55 -20.69
CA CYS A 133 -13.26 -54.22 -19.40
C CYS A 133 -11.93 -54.97 -19.41
N HIS A 134 -11.08 -54.70 -18.42
CA HIS A 134 -9.74 -55.25 -18.30
C HIS A 134 -9.67 -56.20 -17.11
N SER A 135 -8.96 -57.32 -17.22
CA SER A 135 -8.74 -58.22 -16.09
C SER A 135 -7.85 -57.58 -15.03
N LEU A 136 -8.16 -57.85 -13.75
CA LEU A 136 -7.34 -57.47 -12.60
C LEU A 136 -6.12 -58.42 -12.52
N SER A 137 -4.91 -57.87 -12.44
CA SER A 137 -3.70 -58.65 -12.09
C SER A 137 -3.42 -58.57 -10.58
N GLU A 138 -2.68 -59.54 -10.02
CA GLU A 138 -2.31 -59.56 -8.58
C GLU A 138 -1.55 -58.29 -8.13
N SER A 139 -0.94 -57.56 -9.07
CA SER A 139 -0.26 -56.27 -8.84
C SER A 139 -1.18 -55.04 -8.83
N ASP A 140 -2.44 -55.15 -9.28
CA ASP A 140 -3.37 -54.02 -9.38
C ASP A 140 -4.16 -53.75 -8.08
N ALA A 141 -4.06 -54.64 -7.09
CA ALA A 141 -4.75 -54.52 -5.80
C ALA A 141 -4.02 -53.60 -4.78
N SER A 142 -2.86 -53.05 -5.15
CA SER A 142 -1.99 -52.25 -4.26
C SER A 142 -1.76 -50.80 -4.71
N GLY A 143 -2.40 -50.36 -5.80
CA GLY A 143 -2.35 -48.99 -6.29
C GLY A 143 -3.32 -48.05 -5.55
N SER A 144 -2.98 -46.76 -5.50
CA SER A 144 -3.75 -45.71 -4.80
C SER A 144 -5.10 -45.36 -5.42
N ASP A 145 -5.42 -45.88 -6.62
CA ASP A 145 -6.67 -45.62 -7.33
C ASP A 145 -7.56 -46.88 -7.36
N MET A 146 -8.70 -46.80 -6.69
CA MET A 146 -9.68 -47.90 -6.60
C MET A 146 -10.30 -48.20 -7.98
N LYS A 147 -10.04 -49.38 -8.54
CA LYS A 147 -10.56 -49.84 -9.83
C LYS A 147 -11.94 -50.51 -9.66
N CYS A 148 -12.97 -49.97 -10.31
CA CYS A 148 -14.36 -50.44 -10.16
C CYS A 148 -14.85 -51.26 -11.36
N ARG A 149 -15.73 -52.25 -11.10
CA ARG A 149 -16.43 -53.05 -12.14
C ARG A 149 -17.49 -52.26 -12.88
N VAL A 150 -18.21 -51.39 -12.17
CA VAL A 150 -19.30 -50.59 -12.75
C VAL A 150 -18.68 -49.53 -13.66
N ALA A 151 -19.16 -49.45 -14.90
CA ALA A 151 -18.72 -48.43 -15.85
C ALA A 151 -19.04 -47.03 -15.32
N PHE A 152 -18.17 -46.06 -15.56
CA PHE A 152 -18.34 -44.69 -15.08
C PHE A 152 -18.53 -44.58 -13.57
N CYS A 153 -17.89 -45.47 -12.81
CA CYS A 153 -17.95 -45.45 -11.36
C CYS A 153 -16.66 -44.88 -10.78
N ARG A 154 -16.79 -43.71 -10.14
CA ARG A 154 -15.67 -43.02 -9.49
C ARG A 154 -15.20 -43.71 -8.22
N THR A 155 -16.14 -44.19 -7.41
CA THR A 155 -15.83 -44.88 -6.16
C THR A 155 -16.78 -46.06 -5.95
N CYS A 156 -16.23 -47.18 -5.53
CA CYS A 156 -16.93 -48.40 -5.16
C CYS A 156 -16.41 -48.89 -3.82
N THR A 157 -17.20 -49.71 -3.12
CA THR A 157 -16.85 -50.28 -1.82
C THR A 157 -15.73 -51.31 -1.91
N SER A 158 -15.61 -51.99 -3.04
CA SER A 158 -14.51 -52.89 -3.37
C SER A 158 -14.40 -53.09 -4.89
N PRO A 159 -13.26 -53.58 -5.41
CA PRO A 159 -13.11 -53.92 -6.83
C PRO A 159 -14.06 -55.01 -7.31
N ALA A 160 -14.58 -55.85 -6.40
CA ALA A 160 -15.56 -56.88 -6.71
C ALA A 160 -17.01 -56.35 -6.73
N SER A 161 -17.26 -55.13 -6.25
CA SER A 161 -18.61 -54.59 -6.11
C SER A 161 -19.32 -54.44 -7.46
N GLY A 162 -20.50 -55.05 -7.56
CA GLY A 162 -21.42 -54.86 -8.69
C GLY A 162 -22.25 -53.56 -8.62
N THR A 163 -22.02 -52.74 -7.59
CA THR A 163 -22.72 -51.46 -7.39
C THR A 163 -21.72 -50.33 -7.19
N CYS A 164 -22.06 -49.16 -7.71
CA CYS A 164 -21.25 -47.96 -7.55
C CYS A 164 -21.63 -47.20 -6.28
N SER A 165 -20.64 -46.66 -5.55
CA SER A 165 -20.88 -45.76 -4.41
C SER A 165 -21.12 -44.34 -4.89
N LYS A 166 -20.24 -43.82 -5.77
CA LYS A 166 -20.36 -42.52 -6.43
C LYS A 166 -19.98 -42.65 -7.90
N CYS A 167 -20.89 -42.28 -8.80
CA CYS A 167 -20.64 -42.28 -10.24
C CYS A 167 -19.68 -41.16 -10.63
N ASP A 168 -19.04 -41.31 -11.79
CA ASP A 168 -18.30 -40.25 -12.46
C ASP A 168 -19.25 -39.09 -12.82
N ASP A 169 -18.66 -37.91 -13.03
CA ASP A 169 -19.43 -36.71 -13.32
C ASP A 169 -20.27 -36.89 -14.61
N GLY A 170 -21.54 -36.46 -14.59
CA GLY A 170 -22.50 -36.66 -15.69
C GLY A 170 -23.33 -37.96 -15.61
N TYR A 171 -23.04 -38.84 -14.65
CA TYR A 171 -23.77 -40.09 -14.43
C TYR A 171 -24.50 -40.10 -13.09
N THR A 172 -25.66 -40.73 -13.07
CA THR A 172 -26.47 -40.93 -11.86
C THR A 172 -26.67 -42.42 -11.61
N LYS A 173 -26.87 -42.78 -10.35
CA LYS A 173 -27.09 -44.17 -9.96
C LYS A 173 -28.53 -44.57 -10.26
N ASP A 174 -28.73 -45.63 -11.03
CA ASP A 174 -30.05 -46.23 -11.23
C ASP A 174 -30.51 -47.03 -9.99
N THR A 175 -31.68 -47.64 -10.06
CA THR A 175 -32.23 -48.46 -8.96
C THR A 175 -31.41 -49.71 -8.64
N ASN A 176 -30.53 -50.15 -9.55
CA ASN A 176 -29.68 -51.33 -9.41
C ASN A 176 -28.26 -50.98 -8.96
N GLY A 177 -27.96 -49.70 -8.77
CA GLY A 177 -26.63 -49.27 -8.35
C GLY A 177 -25.65 -49.03 -9.50
N LEU A 178 -26.11 -49.03 -10.76
CA LEU A 178 -25.30 -48.80 -11.95
C LEU A 178 -25.30 -47.33 -12.34
N CYS A 179 -24.22 -46.88 -12.97
CA CYS A 179 -24.09 -45.49 -13.42
C CYS A 179 -24.68 -45.33 -14.82
N VAL A 180 -25.79 -44.60 -14.92
CA VAL A 180 -26.49 -44.30 -16.16
C VAL A 180 -26.44 -42.79 -16.43
N SER A 181 -26.50 -42.40 -17.70
CA SER A 181 -26.52 -40.98 -18.08
C SER A 181 -27.73 -40.29 -17.44
N GLY A 182 -27.50 -39.31 -16.56
CA GLY A 182 -28.57 -38.55 -15.90
C GLY A 182 -29.08 -37.36 -16.71
N CYS A 183 -28.70 -37.28 -17.97
CA CYS A 183 -28.85 -36.08 -18.79
C CYS A 183 -30.27 -35.95 -19.35
N THR A 184 -30.83 -34.75 -19.26
CA THR A 184 -32.13 -34.37 -19.84
C THR A 184 -32.00 -33.89 -21.29
N VAL A 185 -30.77 -33.61 -21.74
CA VAL A 185 -30.46 -33.22 -23.12
C VAL A 185 -30.52 -34.46 -24.03
N PRO A 186 -31.35 -34.45 -25.09
CA PRO A 186 -31.36 -35.54 -26.07
C PRO A 186 -30.01 -35.70 -26.77
N SER A 187 -29.64 -36.95 -27.08
CA SER A 187 -28.39 -37.26 -27.80
C SER A 187 -27.14 -36.73 -27.08
N CYS A 188 -27.12 -36.85 -25.76
CA CYS A 188 -26.02 -36.46 -24.88
C CYS A 188 -25.49 -37.69 -24.11
N ASP A 189 -24.18 -37.94 -24.21
CA ASP A 189 -23.51 -39.03 -23.49
C ASP A 189 -23.04 -38.62 -22.10
N MET A 190 -22.75 -37.32 -21.91
CA MET A 190 -22.24 -36.78 -20.65
C MET A 190 -22.73 -35.34 -20.47
N CYS A 191 -23.37 -35.04 -19.35
CA CYS A 191 -23.83 -33.70 -18.96
C CYS A 191 -22.91 -33.08 -17.92
N TYR A 192 -22.93 -31.74 -17.82
CA TYR A 192 -22.13 -31.03 -16.84
C TYR A 192 -22.56 -31.33 -15.41
N ASN A 193 -21.58 -31.30 -14.49
CA ASN A 193 -21.84 -31.55 -13.08
C ASN A 193 -22.81 -30.51 -12.50
N GLY A 194 -23.90 -30.97 -11.89
CA GLY A 194 -24.93 -30.12 -11.31
C GLY A 194 -25.92 -29.53 -12.34
N ASP A 195 -25.73 -29.79 -13.63
CA ASP A 195 -26.64 -29.34 -14.69
C ASP A 195 -26.95 -30.46 -15.69
N ALA A 196 -28.02 -31.19 -15.40
CA ALA A 196 -28.51 -32.25 -16.29
C ALA A 196 -29.10 -31.71 -17.60
N ALA A 197 -29.31 -30.40 -17.75
CA ALA A 197 -29.82 -29.76 -18.95
C ALA A 197 -28.72 -29.22 -19.87
N ASP A 198 -27.45 -29.42 -19.50
CA ASP A 198 -26.31 -28.97 -20.29
C ASP A 198 -25.36 -30.13 -20.61
N CYS A 199 -24.98 -30.26 -21.89
CA CYS A 199 -24.27 -31.43 -22.40
C CYS A 199 -22.78 -31.15 -22.56
N GLN A 200 -21.94 -31.91 -21.87
CA GLN A 200 -20.48 -31.87 -21.98
C GLN A 200 -19.95 -32.70 -23.16
N LEU A 201 -20.63 -33.78 -23.55
CA LEU A 201 -20.26 -34.60 -24.70
C LEU A 201 -21.49 -35.19 -25.40
N CYS A 202 -21.68 -34.82 -26.67
CA CYS A 202 -22.78 -35.31 -27.49
C CYS A 202 -22.60 -36.75 -27.96
N SER A 203 -23.74 -37.41 -28.10
CA SER A 203 -24.11 -38.46 -29.07
C SER A 203 -23.13 -38.63 -30.25
N PRO A 204 -22.51 -39.78 -30.55
CA PRO A 204 -21.92 -40.02 -31.87
C PRO A 204 -22.91 -39.70 -32.99
N GLY A 205 -22.42 -39.09 -34.08
CA GLY A 205 -23.28 -38.56 -35.15
C GLY A 205 -24.05 -37.28 -34.81
N ASN A 206 -23.79 -36.69 -33.64
CA ASN A 206 -24.35 -35.41 -33.21
C ASN A 206 -23.22 -34.42 -32.91
N GLN A 207 -23.52 -33.12 -33.03
CA GLN A 207 -22.62 -32.03 -32.70
C GLN A 207 -23.25 -31.10 -31.67
N TRP A 208 -22.39 -30.40 -30.93
CA TRP A 208 -22.77 -29.30 -30.07
C TRP A 208 -23.29 -28.12 -30.89
N THR A 209 -24.40 -27.54 -30.44
CA THR A 209 -24.97 -26.30 -30.97
C THR A 209 -25.46 -25.44 -29.81
N SER A 210 -25.81 -24.18 -30.10
CA SER A 210 -26.43 -23.26 -29.12
C SER A 210 -27.74 -23.76 -28.48
N LYS A 211 -28.32 -24.86 -28.96
CA LYS A 211 -29.54 -25.49 -28.40
C LYS A 211 -29.27 -26.88 -27.80
N GLY A 212 -28.00 -27.24 -27.58
CA GLY A 212 -27.59 -28.58 -27.18
C GLY A 212 -27.18 -29.46 -28.37
N CYS A 213 -27.22 -30.78 -28.18
CA CYS A 213 -26.77 -31.74 -29.17
C CYS A 213 -27.77 -31.91 -30.31
N SER A 214 -27.29 -31.91 -31.55
CA SER A 214 -28.12 -32.12 -32.74
C SER A 214 -27.39 -32.96 -33.79
N ALA A 215 -28.15 -33.74 -34.57
CA ALA A 215 -27.58 -34.64 -35.57
C ALA A 215 -26.79 -33.86 -36.64
N ALA A 216 -25.52 -34.22 -36.82
CA ALA A 216 -24.65 -33.62 -37.82
C ALA A 216 -23.41 -34.48 -38.08
N THR A 217 -22.91 -34.42 -39.32
CA THR A 217 -21.73 -35.16 -39.76
C THR A 217 -20.43 -34.34 -39.69
N THR A 218 -20.52 -33.05 -39.39
CA THR A 218 -19.40 -32.10 -39.39
C THR A 218 -19.56 -31.08 -38.28
N GLY A 219 -18.77 -31.22 -37.20
CA GLY A 219 -18.73 -30.31 -36.05
C GLY A 219 -18.26 -31.03 -34.80
N CYS A 220 -18.11 -30.27 -33.70
CA CYS A 220 -17.55 -30.78 -32.45
C CYS A 220 -18.62 -31.47 -31.60
N ARG A 221 -18.29 -32.63 -31.03
CA ARG A 221 -19.14 -33.34 -30.07
C ARG A 221 -19.05 -32.74 -28.67
N VAL A 222 -17.92 -32.13 -28.35
CA VAL A 222 -17.67 -31.54 -27.02
C VAL A 222 -18.58 -30.32 -26.82
N GLY A 223 -19.28 -30.30 -25.69
CA GLY A 223 -20.09 -29.18 -25.25
C GLY A 223 -19.31 -27.87 -25.16
N HIS A 224 -19.95 -26.76 -25.49
CA HIS A 224 -19.33 -25.42 -25.51
C HIS A 224 -18.02 -25.33 -26.29
N CYS A 225 -17.81 -26.22 -27.27
CA CYS A 225 -16.61 -26.23 -28.08
C CYS A 225 -16.83 -25.48 -29.40
N THR A 226 -15.97 -24.51 -29.68
CA THR A 226 -15.98 -23.74 -30.94
C THR A 226 -15.05 -24.34 -31.99
N THR A 227 -13.96 -24.97 -31.57
CA THR A 227 -12.98 -25.61 -32.45
C THR A 227 -12.52 -26.92 -31.83
N CYS A 228 -12.64 -28.03 -32.56
CA CYS A 228 -12.19 -29.37 -32.16
C CYS A 228 -10.94 -29.78 -32.94
N ALA A 229 -10.22 -30.76 -32.37
CA ALA A 229 -8.98 -31.27 -32.93
C ALA A 229 -9.20 -31.88 -34.32
N ALA A 230 -8.24 -31.65 -35.21
CA ALA A 230 -8.31 -32.16 -36.58
C ALA A 230 -8.39 -33.70 -36.60
N GLY A 231 -9.49 -34.24 -37.14
CA GLY A 231 -9.74 -35.68 -37.21
C GLY A 231 -10.30 -36.30 -35.93
N ASP A 232 -10.52 -35.52 -34.87
CA ASP A 232 -11.11 -35.97 -33.61
C ASP A 232 -12.13 -34.95 -33.10
N ASN A 233 -13.40 -35.19 -33.43
CA ASN A 233 -14.51 -34.32 -33.00
C ASN A 233 -14.88 -34.50 -31.52
N SER A 234 -14.26 -35.44 -30.80
CA SER A 234 -14.47 -35.68 -29.37
C SER A 234 -13.47 -34.93 -28.48
N ARG A 235 -12.56 -34.15 -29.08
CA ARG A 235 -11.56 -33.35 -28.37
C ARG A 235 -11.61 -31.89 -28.81
N CYS A 236 -11.73 -30.99 -27.85
CA CYS A 236 -11.78 -29.54 -28.08
C CYS A 236 -10.40 -28.88 -28.03
N GLU A 237 -10.22 -27.83 -28.83
CA GLU A 237 -9.06 -26.94 -28.86
C GLU A 237 -9.42 -25.50 -28.44
N THR A 238 -10.68 -25.09 -28.59
CA THR A 238 -11.13 -23.74 -28.20
C THR A 238 -12.57 -23.76 -27.70
N CYS A 239 -12.79 -23.21 -26.51
CA CYS A 239 -14.10 -23.17 -25.85
C CYS A 239 -14.83 -21.85 -26.09
N GLU A 240 -16.16 -21.88 -25.96
CA GLU A 240 -17.01 -20.69 -25.91
C GLU A 240 -16.64 -19.78 -24.73
N SER A 241 -16.94 -18.49 -24.84
CA SER A 241 -16.67 -17.52 -23.79
C SER A 241 -17.37 -17.91 -22.49
N GLY A 242 -16.61 -18.01 -21.40
CA GLY A 242 -17.11 -18.44 -20.08
C GLY A 242 -16.72 -19.87 -19.71
N PHE A 243 -16.16 -20.65 -20.64
CA PHE A 243 -15.68 -22.01 -20.38
C PHE A 243 -14.15 -22.09 -20.50
N THR A 244 -13.54 -22.95 -19.68
CA THR A 244 -12.09 -23.18 -19.68
C THR A 244 -11.75 -24.53 -20.30
N LEU A 245 -10.77 -24.56 -21.21
CA LEU A 245 -10.29 -25.80 -21.82
C LEU A 245 -9.44 -26.60 -20.82
N ALA A 246 -9.88 -27.82 -20.50
CA ALA A 246 -9.14 -28.75 -19.66
C ALA A 246 -9.19 -30.17 -20.27
N ALA A 247 -8.03 -30.75 -20.52
CA ALA A 247 -7.89 -32.11 -21.07
C ALA A 247 -8.72 -32.39 -22.35
N GLY A 248 -8.96 -31.37 -23.19
CA GLY A 248 -9.77 -31.50 -24.40
C GLY A 248 -11.28 -31.31 -24.20
N TYR A 249 -11.72 -30.91 -23.02
CA TYR A 249 -13.12 -30.58 -22.71
C TYR A 249 -13.25 -29.12 -22.29
N CYS A 250 -14.40 -28.52 -22.57
CA CYS A 250 -14.75 -27.19 -22.07
C CYS A 250 -15.45 -27.37 -20.74
N LEU A 251 -14.88 -26.86 -19.66
CA LEU A 251 -15.48 -26.95 -18.32
C LEU A 251 -16.04 -25.59 -17.88
N PRO A 252 -17.21 -25.55 -17.22
CA PRO A 252 -17.72 -24.34 -16.63
C PRO A 252 -16.74 -23.83 -15.56
N PRO A 253 -16.78 -22.53 -15.22
CA PRO A 253 -15.96 -21.99 -14.15
C PRO A 253 -16.31 -22.75 -12.87
N LYS A 254 -15.29 -23.32 -12.23
CA LYS A 254 -15.45 -24.10 -11.01
C LYS A 254 -16.15 -23.23 -9.95
N SER A 255 -17.38 -23.59 -9.60
CA SER A 255 -18.14 -22.84 -8.58
C SER A 255 -17.66 -23.24 -7.19
N CYS A 256 -17.25 -22.25 -6.42
CA CYS A 256 -16.78 -22.45 -5.05
C CYS A 256 -17.97 -22.54 -4.09
N THR A 257 -17.82 -23.28 -3.00
CA THR A 257 -18.88 -23.43 -1.98
C THR A 257 -19.22 -22.09 -1.32
N ASP A 258 -18.20 -21.25 -1.15
CA ASP A 258 -18.34 -19.88 -0.67
C ASP A 258 -18.82 -18.97 -1.81
N ALA A 259 -20.00 -18.37 -1.63
CA ALA A 259 -20.62 -17.48 -2.61
C ALA A 259 -19.81 -16.19 -2.87
N ASN A 260 -18.92 -15.81 -1.96
CA ASN A 260 -18.04 -14.64 -2.08
C ASN A 260 -16.66 -15.00 -2.61
N CYS A 261 -16.45 -16.26 -3.00
CA CYS A 261 -15.22 -16.76 -3.57
C CYS A 261 -15.27 -16.77 -5.11
N VAL A 262 -14.22 -16.23 -5.73
CA VAL A 262 -14.02 -16.17 -7.19
C VAL A 262 -13.29 -17.42 -7.70
N SER A 263 -12.35 -17.96 -6.93
CA SER A 263 -11.63 -19.19 -7.28
C SER A 263 -11.24 -19.99 -6.04
N CYS A 264 -11.21 -21.32 -6.15
CA CYS A 264 -10.97 -22.24 -5.02
C CYS A 264 -10.13 -23.45 -5.44
N THR A 265 -9.60 -24.18 -4.45
CA THR A 265 -8.78 -25.38 -4.66
C THR A 265 -9.59 -26.59 -5.15
N GLY A 266 -8.90 -27.73 -5.32
CA GLY A 266 -9.44 -29.02 -5.76
C GLY A 266 -10.75 -29.43 -5.08
N ASP A 267 -10.88 -29.13 -3.80
CA ASP A 267 -11.95 -29.50 -2.87
C ASP A 267 -13.17 -28.54 -2.82
N THR A 268 -13.19 -27.44 -3.60
CA THR A 268 -14.27 -26.41 -3.65
C THR A 268 -14.58 -25.68 -2.33
N SER A 269 -13.97 -26.09 -1.21
CA SER A 269 -14.17 -25.53 0.14
C SER A 269 -13.14 -24.49 0.52
N THR A 270 -11.93 -24.56 -0.04
CA THR A 270 -10.87 -23.59 0.27
C THR A 270 -10.79 -22.56 -0.85
N CYS A 271 -11.12 -21.31 -0.52
CA CYS A 271 -11.01 -20.19 -1.44
C CYS A 271 -9.56 -19.77 -1.64
N THR A 272 -9.22 -19.36 -2.87
CA THR A 272 -7.92 -18.80 -3.24
C THR A 272 -8.03 -17.34 -3.69
N GLN A 273 -9.22 -16.87 -4.07
CA GLN A 273 -9.46 -15.48 -4.43
C GLN A 273 -10.89 -15.07 -4.08
N CYS A 274 -11.06 -13.94 -3.38
CA CYS A 274 -12.36 -13.40 -2.98
C CYS A 274 -12.87 -12.31 -3.92
N LYS A 275 -14.18 -12.05 -3.88
CA LYS A 275 -14.81 -10.90 -4.54
C LYS A 275 -14.34 -9.58 -3.90
N ASP A 276 -14.47 -8.48 -4.64
CA ASP A 276 -14.24 -7.14 -4.09
C ASP A 276 -15.15 -6.88 -2.87
N GLY A 277 -14.60 -6.24 -1.85
CA GLY A 277 -15.20 -6.07 -0.51
C GLY A 277 -14.91 -7.21 0.46
N TYR A 278 -14.25 -8.30 0.01
CA TYR A 278 -13.93 -9.47 0.82
C TYR A 278 -12.43 -9.80 0.81
N GLY A 279 -11.96 -10.37 1.91
CA GLY A 279 -10.58 -10.82 2.10
C GLY A 279 -10.48 -12.29 2.48
N LEU A 280 -9.33 -12.89 2.18
CA LEU A 280 -9.08 -14.30 2.46
C LEU A 280 -8.69 -14.47 3.94
N VAL A 281 -9.55 -15.12 4.71
CA VAL A 281 -9.31 -15.43 6.13
C VAL A 281 -9.38 -16.93 6.32
N LYS A 282 -8.24 -17.57 6.56
CA LYS A 282 -8.10 -19.03 6.76
C LYS A 282 -8.75 -19.88 5.64
N GLY A 283 -8.68 -19.41 4.40
CA GLY A 283 -9.24 -20.13 3.24
C GLY A 283 -10.74 -19.89 3.00
N THR A 284 -11.36 -18.94 3.69
CA THR A 284 -12.75 -18.48 3.46
C THR A 284 -12.79 -16.98 3.21
N CYS A 285 -13.78 -16.50 2.46
CA CYS A 285 -13.94 -15.07 2.19
C CYS A 285 -14.75 -14.40 3.29
N ALA A 286 -14.16 -13.42 3.97
CA ALA A 286 -14.81 -12.61 4.99
C ALA A 286 -14.89 -11.15 4.52
N GLU A 287 -15.97 -10.46 4.87
CA GLU A 287 -16.18 -9.05 4.53
C GLU A 287 -15.13 -8.17 5.23
N CYS A 288 -14.57 -7.19 4.51
CA CYS A 288 -13.60 -6.27 5.09
C CYS A 288 -14.31 -5.26 6.01
N GLU A 289 -13.80 -5.07 7.23
CA GLU A 289 -14.37 -4.14 8.21
C GLU A 289 -13.95 -2.68 7.96
N VAL A 290 -12.89 -2.48 7.18
CA VAL A 290 -12.38 -1.15 6.81
C VAL A 290 -13.30 -0.53 5.75
N GLU A 291 -13.89 0.63 6.06
CA GLU A 291 -14.67 1.39 5.07
C GLU A 291 -13.83 1.72 3.82
N HIS A 292 -14.47 1.63 2.65
CA HIS A 292 -13.85 1.87 1.34
C HIS A 292 -12.67 0.95 1.02
N CYS A 293 -12.63 -0.25 1.62
CA CYS A 293 -11.66 -1.29 1.31
C CYS A 293 -12.18 -2.24 0.23
N ASP A 294 -11.42 -2.40 -0.85
CA ASP A 294 -11.72 -3.37 -1.92
C ASP A 294 -11.20 -4.77 -1.56
N HIS A 295 -10.03 -4.89 -0.95
CA HIS A 295 -9.46 -6.17 -0.48
C HIS A 295 -8.77 -6.01 0.87
N CYS A 296 -8.97 -6.99 1.75
CA CYS A 296 -8.24 -7.23 2.98
C CYS A 296 -7.62 -8.65 2.92
N ASP A 297 -6.65 -8.96 3.78
CA ASP A 297 -6.03 -10.30 3.80
C ASP A 297 -5.62 -10.70 5.21
N ASN A 298 -5.88 -11.96 5.58
CA ASN A 298 -5.65 -12.59 6.89
C ASN A 298 -6.36 -11.94 8.11
N ASP A 299 -6.67 -10.65 8.04
CA ASP A 299 -7.34 -9.84 9.04
C ASP A 299 -8.28 -8.85 8.34
N VAL A 300 -9.57 -8.91 8.65
CA VAL A 300 -10.61 -8.06 8.06
C VAL A 300 -10.48 -6.59 8.45
N GLY A 301 -9.73 -6.29 9.52
CA GLY A 301 -9.40 -4.93 9.95
C GLY A 301 -8.23 -4.30 9.20
N ASN A 302 -7.52 -5.05 8.34
CA ASN A 302 -6.37 -4.57 7.60
C ASN A 302 -6.64 -4.60 6.09
N CYS A 303 -6.81 -3.42 5.51
CA CYS A 303 -6.96 -3.28 4.07
C CYS A 303 -5.61 -3.47 3.34
N THR A 304 -5.65 -4.12 2.18
CA THR A 304 -4.53 -4.29 1.26
C THR A 304 -4.75 -3.58 -0.07
N LYS A 305 -6.00 -3.25 -0.40
CA LYS A 305 -6.37 -2.45 -1.58
C LYS A 305 -7.63 -1.65 -1.30
N CYS A 306 -7.59 -0.34 -1.54
CA CYS A 306 -8.73 0.54 -1.35
C CYS A 306 -9.57 0.70 -2.62
N ALA A 307 -10.82 1.11 -2.42
CA ALA A 307 -11.75 1.50 -3.46
C ALA A 307 -11.20 2.63 -4.33
N SER A 308 -11.71 2.71 -5.56
CA SER A 308 -11.36 3.77 -6.51
C SER A 308 -11.52 5.15 -5.84
N SER A 309 -10.53 6.04 -6.01
CA SER A 309 -10.39 7.36 -5.36
C SER A 309 -9.95 7.39 -3.88
N TYR A 310 -9.67 6.23 -3.29
CA TYR A 310 -9.07 6.11 -1.95
C TYR A 310 -7.66 5.52 -2.02
N TYR A 311 -6.82 5.89 -1.08
CA TYR A 311 -5.44 5.47 -0.95
C TYR A 311 -5.24 4.66 0.33
N LEU A 312 -4.45 3.59 0.21
CA LEU A 312 -4.08 2.77 1.35
C LEU A 312 -3.07 3.50 2.23
N THR A 313 -3.43 3.71 3.50
CA THR A 313 -2.55 4.33 4.50
C THR A 313 -1.61 3.30 5.12
N PRO A 314 -0.49 3.73 5.74
CA PRO A 314 0.38 2.83 6.51
C PRO A 314 -0.27 2.18 7.74
N LEU A 315 -1.49 2.59 8.11
CA LEU A 315 -2.29 1.96 9.17
C LEU A 315 -3.25 0.90 8.62
N PHE A 316 -3.08 0.48 7.36
CA PHE A 316 -3.96 -0.47 6.67
C PHE A 316 -5.43 0.01 6.55
N THR A 317 -5.65 1.32 6.54
CA THR A 317 -6.97 1.94 6.34
C THR A 317 -7.04 2.73 5.04
N CYS A 318 -8.24 3.06 4.56
CA CYS A 318 -8.45 3.80 3.31
C CYS A 318 -8.80 5.27 3.57
N SER A 319 -8.14 6.18 2.86
CA SER A 319 -8.39 7.63 2.94
C SER A 319 -8.43 8.27 1.56
N GLN A 320 -9.23 9.32 1.37
CA GLN A 320 -9.24 10.11 0.12
C GLN A 320 -7.93 10.88 -0.11
N VAL A 321 -7.05 10.93 0.89
CA VAL A 321 -5.74 11.59 0.80
C VAL A 321 -4.63 10.54 0.87
N PRO A 322 -3.65 10.52 -0.07
CA PRO A 322 -2.57 9.52 -0.13
C PRO A 322 -1.70 9.45 1.13
N CYS A 323 -1.66 10.56 1.85
CA CYS A 323 -0.82 10.77 3.01
C CYS A 323 -1.74 11.21 4.14
N ASN A 324 -1.56 10.67 5.33
CA ASN A 324 -2.19 11.22 6.54
C ASN A 324 -1.50 12.55 6.97
N ILE A 325 -1.15 13.37 5.97
CA ILE A 325 -0.45 14.65 6.03
C ILE A 325 -1.26 15.60 5.15
N GLU A 326 -1.85 16.61 5.78
CA GLU A 326 -2.66 17.61 5.10
C GLU A 326 -1.87 18.30 3.98
N HIS A 327 -2.51 18.55 2.83
CA HIS A 327 -1.91 19.15 1.64
C HIS A 327 -0.71 18.39 1.03
N CYS A 328 -0.52 17.10 1.35
CA CYS A 328 0.51 16.27 0.74
C CYS A 328 -0.04 15.44 -0.44
N ILE A 329 0.57 15.61 -1.62
CA ILE A 329 0.23 14.86 -2.85
C ILE A 329 1.03 13.55 -2.92
N LYS A 330 2.28 13.54 -2.42
CA LYS A 330 3.15 12.36 -2.46
C LYS A 330 3.96 12.27 -1.18
N CYS A 331 3.92 11.13 -0.50
CA CYS A 331 4.71 10.87 0.70
C CYS A 331 5.89 9.93 0.42
N ASP A 332 6.86 9.93 1.33
CA ASP A 332 8.04 9.09 1.26
C ASP A 332 7.67 7.62 1.52
N PRO A 333 7.91 6.70 0.57
CA PRO A 333 7.51 5.30 0.70
C PRO A 333 8.25 4.56 1.83
N LYS A 334 9.37 5.09 2.33
CA LYS A 334 10.11 4.53 3.47
C LYS A 334 9.77 5.20 4.80
N LYS A 335 9.18 6.40 4.76
CA LYS A 335 8.80 7.21 5.92
C LYS A 335 7.48 7.94 5.61
N PRO A 336 6.32 7.28 5.72
CA PRO A 336 5.05 7.84 5.28
C PRO A 336 4.57 9.06 6.08
N SER A 337 5.27 9.43 7.16
CA SER A 337 5.14 10.71 7.86
C SER A 337 5.87 11.89 7.19
N ARG A 338 6.54 11.69 6.05
CA ARG A 338 7.31 12.72 5.34
C ARG A 338 6.72 12.97 3.95
N CYS A 339 6.46 14.23 3.62
CA CYS A 339 5.93 14.62 2.32
C CYS A 339 7.07 14.85 1.29
N GLN A 340 6.98 14.21 0.13
CA GLN A 340 7.88 14.39 -1.03
C GLN A 340 7.33 15.38 -2.06
N GLN A 341 6.02 15.65 -2.05
CA GLN A 341 5.41 16.63 -2.94
C GLN A 341 4.13 17.17 -2.29
N CYS A 342 4.07 18.49 -2.12
CA CYS A 342 2.93 19.18 -1.55
C CYS A 342 1.98 19.69 -2.66
N ALA A 343 0.72 19.90 -2.32
CA ALA A 343 -0.24 20.60 -3.19
C ALA A 343 0.08 22.08 -3.22
N ALA A 344 -0.09 22.76 -4.36
CA ALA A 344 0.08 24.21 -4.41
C ALA A 344 -0.91 24.91 -3.45
N PRO A 345 -0.52 25.98 -2.73
CA PRO A 345 0.77 26.71 -2.78
C PRO A 345 1.86 26.18 -1.83
N TYR A 346 1.68 24.99 -1.24
CA TYR A 346 2.58 24.42 -0.25
C TYR A 346 3.82 23.81 -0.92
N VAL A 347 4.98 23.88 -0.26
CA VAL A 347 6.26 23.34 -0.74
C VAL A 347 6.86 22.36 0.26
N VAL A 348 7.79 21.50 -0.20
CA VAL A 348 8.47 20.51 0.64
C VAL A 348 9.59 21.18 1.41
N ASP A 349 9.48 21.16 2.73
CA ASP A 349 10.56 21.60 3.61
C ASP A 349 11.70 20.57 3.60
N SER A 350 12.79 20.89 2.88
CA SER A 350 13.98 20.04 2.79
C SER A 350 14.91 20.19 4.01
N ASP A 351 14.70 21.20 4.84
CA ASP A 351 15.53 21.51 5.99
C ASP A 351 14.65 21.48 7.24
N ALA A 352 14.76 20.43 8.05
CA ALA A 352 13.92 20.25 9.24
C ALA A 352 13.97 21.44 10.23
N ASN A 353 14.94 22.35 10.08
CA ASN A 353 15.10 23.55 10.88
C ASN A 353 14.56 24.82 10.22
N CYS A 354 13.90 24.70 9.07
CA CYS A 354 13.24 25.79 8.37
C CYS A 354 11.78 25.94 8.83
N VAL A 355 11.28 27.18 8.79
CA VAL A 355 9.91 27.58 9.17
C VAL A 355 9.15 28.10 7.96
N SER A 356 9.81 28.74 7.01
CA SER A 356 9.20 29.20 5.76
C SER A 356 10.18 29.12 4.59
N CYS A 357 9.67 28.83 3.39
CA CYS A 357 10.46 28.70 2.16
C CYS A 357 9.87 29.56 1.03
N THR A 358 10.68 29.94 0.05
CA THR A 358 10.21 30.57 -1.19
C THR A 358 9.63 29.55 -2.19
N GLY A 359 8.59 29.94 -2.92
CA GLY A 359 7.79 29.04 -3.77
C GLY A 359 8.51 28.31 -4.92
N ASP A 360 9.72 28.71 -5.32
CA ASP A 360 10.38 28.15 -6.52
C ASP A 360 11.75 27.50 -6.28
N THR A 361 12.27 27.52 -5.06
CA THR A 361 13.56 26.87 -4.73
C THR A 361 13.53 26.41 -3.28
N SER A 362 14.27 25.34 -2.97
CA SER A 362 14.53 24.78 -1.64
C SER A 362 15.34 25.74 -0.73
N THR A 363 14.98 27.01 -0.75
CA THR A 363 15.65 28.13 -0.08
C THR A 363 14.77 28.53 1.10
N CYS A 364 15.31 28.36 2.29
CA CYS A 364 14.66 28.80 3.52
C CYS A 364 14.67 30.33 3.61
N THR A 365 13.59 30.92 4.12
CA THR A 365 13.46 32.35 4.42
C THR A 365 13.41 32.65 5.90
N GLN A 366 13.09 31.65 6.74
CA GLN A 366 13.06 31.79 8.18
C GLN A 366 13.41 30.47 8.84
N CYS A 367 14.38 30.48 9.75
CA CYS A 367 14.80 29.29 10.51
C CYS A 367 14.09 29.21 11.87
N LYS A 368 14.09 28.02 12.47
CA LYS A 368 13.66 27.80 13.85
C LYS A 368 14.61 28.49 14.83
N ASP A 369 14.13 28.74 16.05
CA ASP A 369 15.00 29.19 17.15
C ASP A 369 16.18 28.21 17.32
N GLY A 370 17.38 28.76 17.51
CA GLY A 370 18.68 28.06 17.53
C GLY A 370 19.41 28.05 16.19
N TYR A 371 18.82 28.59 15.11
CA TYR A 371 19.39 28.55 13.76
C TYR A 371 19.42 29.92 13.07
N GLY A 372 20.41 30.13 12.20
CA GLY A 372 20.59 31.29 11.33
C GLY A 372 20.54 30.93 9.85
N LEU A 373 20.20 31.91 9.00
CA LEU A 373 20.06 31.69 7.56
C LEU A 373 21.39 31.85 6.84
N VAL A 374 22.03 30.73 6.48
CA VAL A 374 23.31 30.71 5.78
C VAL A 374 23.11 30.23 4.34
N LYS A 375 23.24 31.15 3.39
CA LYS A 375 23.07 30.88 1.93
C LYS A 375 21.76 30.15 1.59
N GLY A 376 20.67 30.47 2.29
CA GLY A 376 19.36 29.87 2.05
C GLY A 376 19.11 28.52 2.73
N THR A 377 20.00 28.08 3.62
CA THR A 377 19.86 26.88 4.47
C THR A 377 19.97 27.30 5.94
N CYS A 378 19.32 26.58 6.85
CA CYS A 378 19.41 26.83 8.28
C CYS A 378 20.64 26.14 8.87
N ALA A 379 21.52 26.92 9.49
CA ALA A 379 22.69 26.44 10.21
C ALA A 379 22.56 26.74 11.70
N GLU A 380 23.01 25.83 12.55
CA GLU A 380 22.95 25.98 14.01
C GLU A 380 23.85 27.14 14.45
N CYS A 381 23.35 27.96 15.37
CA CYS A 381 24.12 29.06 15.92
C CYS A 381 25.21 28.53 16.87
N GLU A 382 26.45 28.98 16.70
CA GLU A 382 27.58 28.57 17.55
C GLU A 382 27.58 29.31 18.90
N VAL A 383 26.84 30.42 18.99
CA VAL A 383 26.71 31.22 20.22
C VAL A 383 25.75 30.56 21.19
N GLU A 384 26.23 30.18 22.38
CA GLU A 384 25.38 29.64 23.44
C GLU A 384 24.26 30.62 23.83
N HIS A 385 23.07 30.07 24.06
CA HIS A 385 21.85 30.83 24.40
C HIS A 385 21.43 31.84 23.31
N CYS A 386 21.83 31.62 22.05
CA CYS A 386 21.34 32.36 20.91
C CYS A 386 20.07 31.74 20.34
N ASP A 387 19.00 32.53 20.24
CA ASP A 387 17.78 32.12 19.55
C ASP A 387 17.91 32.30 18.04
N HIS A 388 18.54 33.38 17.56
CA HIS A 388 18.72 33.63 16.12
C HIS A 388 20.10 34.23 15.87
N CYS A 389 20.87 33.65 14.94
CA CYS A 389 22.10 34.22 14.40
C CYS A 389 21.88 34.76 12.98
N ASP A 390 22.79 35.60 12.49
CA ASP A 390 22.70 36.14 11.13
C ASP A 390 23.25 35.15 10.07
N ASN A 391 23.87 35.64 9.01
CA ASN A 391 24.47 34.78 7.98
C ASN A 391 25.84 34.20 8.41
N ASP A 392 26.33 34.60 9.58
CA ASP A 392 27.46 34.05 10.31
C ASP A 392 26.94 33.43 11.61
N VAL A 393 27.16 32.12 11.78
CA VAL A 393 26.70 31.35 12.94
C VAL A 393 27.33 31.80 14.25
N GLY A 394 28.43 32.56 14.19
CA GLY A 394 29.08 33.18 15.34
C GLY A 394 28.46 34.51 15.80
N ASN A 395 27.52 35.09 15.04
CA ASN A 395 26.92 36.38 15.36
C ASN A 395 25.45 36.22 15.75
N CYS A 396 25.17 36.33 17.05
CA CYS A 396 23.80 36.33 17.52
C CYS A 396 23.10 37.66 17.23
N THR A 397 21.83 37.59 16.83
CA THR A 397 20.93 38.73 16.62
C THR A 397 19.78 38.77 17.62
N LYS A 398 19.45 37.61 18.22
CA LYS A 398 18.42 37.48 19.25
C LYS A 398 18.83 36.39 20.23
N CYS A 399 18.85 36.73 21.51
CA CYS A 399 19.16 35.79 22.58
C CYS A 399 17.92 35.10 23.14
N ALA A 400 18.14 33.94 23.74
CA ALA A 400 17.16 33.20 24.51
C ALA A 400 16.56 34.04 25.64
N SER A 401 15.35 33.68 26.04
CA SER A 401 14.64 34.34 27.14
C SER A 401 15.52 34.44 28.40
N SER A 402 15.62 35.63 28.98
CA SER A 402 16.49 35.98 30.14
C SER A 402 17.95 36.29 29.81
N TYR A 403 18.33 36.27 28.53
CA TYR A 403 19.65 36.71 28.06
C TYR A 403 19.52 37.98 27.21
N TYR A 404 20.58 38.78 27.22
CA TYR A 404 20.68 40.05 26.53
C TYR A 404 21.83 39.97 25.52
N LEU A 405 21.58 40.53 24.33
CA LEU A 405 22.59 40.63 23.28
C LEU A 405 23.67 41.63 23.69
N THR A 406 24.93 41.22 23.64
CA THR A 406 26.08 42.07 23.92
C THR A 406 26.53 42.79 22.64
N PRO A 407 27.37 43.86 22.75
CA PRO A 407 27.96 44.52 21.58
C PRO A 407 28.88 43.62 20.73
N LEU A 408 29.22 42.42 21.21
CA LEU A 408 30.06 41.44 20.52
C LEU A 408 29.22 40.32 19.87
N PHE A 409 27.91 40.54 19.69
CA PHE A 409 26.98 39.55 19.12
C PHE A 409 26.89 38.23 19.92
N THR A 410 27.16 38.28 21.23
CA THR A 410 27.01 37.13 22.15
C THR A 410 25.87 37.34 23.15
N CYS A 411 25.46 36.30 23.86
CA CYS A 411 24.35 36.35 24.82
C CYS A 411 24.83 36.29 26.27
N SER A 412 24.32 37.17 27.12
CA SER A 412 24.67 37.25 28.55
C SER A 412 23.44 37.43 29.42
N GLN A 413 23.41 36.85 30.62
CA GLN A 413 22.29 36.99 31.58
C GLN A 413 22.13 38.41 32.14
N VAL A 414 23.10 39.29 31.89
CA VAL A 414 23.14 40.66 32.40
C VAL A 414 23.05 41.63 31.21
N PRO A 415 22.13 42.61 31.21
CA PRO A 415 22.04 43.61 30.16
C PRO A 415 23.30 44.48 30.19
N CYS A 416 24.22 44.21 29.27
CA CYS A 416 25.51 44.86 29.17
C CYS A 416 25.49 45.85 28.01
N ASN A 417 25.07 47.09 28.27
CA ASN A 417 24.96 48.14 27.26
C ASN A 417 26.19 49.08 27.24
N ILE A 418 27.37 48.55 27.62
CA ILE A 418 28.63 49.29 27.65
C ILE A 418 29.39 48.93 26.40
N GLU A 419 29.65 49.93 25.54
CA GLU A 419 30.41 49.75 24.31
C GLU A 419 31.80 49.15 24.60
N HIS A 420 32.24 48.21 23.77
CA HIS A 420 33.50 47.45 23.93
C HIS A 420 33.64 46.66 25.25
N CYS A 421 32.55 46.43 26.00
CA CYS A 421 32.58 45.57 27.19
C CYS A 421 32.31 44.09 26.83
N ILE A 422 33.22 43.19 27.20
CA ILE A 422 33.05 41.74 27.11
C ILE A 422 32.20 41.22 28.27
N LYS A 423 32.42 41.74 29.49
CA LYS A 423 31.77 41.24 30.70
C LYS A 423 31.37 42.38 31.62
N CYS A 424 30.07 42.57 31.82
CA CYS A 424 29.55 43.52 32.80
C CYS A 424 29.59 42.97 34.23
N ASP A 425 29.63 43.89 35.21
CA ASP A 425 29.50 43.53 36.63
C ASP A 425 28.07 43.03 36.90
N PRO A 426 27.90 41.78 37.38
CA PRO A 426 26.59 41.18 37.60
C PRO A 426 25.78 41.87 38.71
N LYS A 427 26.41 42.67 39.58
CA LYS A 427 25.74 43.46 40.62
C LYS A 427 25.52 44.91 40.19
N LYS A 428 26.27 45.40 39.21
CA LYS A 428 26.20 46.78 38.69
C LYS A 428 26.35 46.79 37.16
N PRO A 429 25.28 46.50 36.39
CA PRO A 429 25.33 46.39 34.92
C PRO A 429 25.79 47.65 34.18
N SER A 430 25.90 48.79 34.88
CA SER A 430 26.51 50.02 34.37
C SER A 430 28.05 50.05 34.44
N ARG A 431 28.70 48.97 34.91
CA ARG A 431 30.16 48.83 34.98
C ARG A 431 30.64 47.59 34.25
N CYS A 432 31.79 47.69 33.59
CA CYS A 432 32.48 46.60 32.93
C CYS A 432 33.55 45.98 33.85
N GLN A 433 33.68 44.65 33.81
CA GLN A 433 34.73 43.87 34.45
C GLN A 433 35.85 43.50 33.47
N GLN A 434 35.53 43.40 32.17
CA GLN A 434 36.49 43.04 31.13
C GLN A 434 36.13 43.70 29.81
N CYS A 435 37.06 44.47 29.24
CA CYS A 435 36.89 45.15 27.95
C CYS A 435 37.53 44.36 26.81
N ALA A 436 36.99 44.53 25.60
CA ALA A 436 37.61 44.04 24.37
C ALA A 436 38.94 44.77 24.15
N ALA A 437 39.97 44.04 23.72
CA ALA A 437 41.25 44.68 23.38
C ALA A 437 41.05 45.66 22.21
N PRO A 438 41.69 46.86 22.21
CA PRO A 438 42.69 47.37 23.16
C PRO A 438 42.13 48.25 24.30
N TYR A 439 40.83 48.18 24.59
CA TYR A 439 40.19 49.00 25.62
C TYR A 439 40.48 48.45 27.03
N VAL A 440 40.55 49.34 28.01
CA VAL A 440 40.72 49.03 29.44
C VAL A 440 39.54 49.56 30.25
N VAL A 441 39.27 48.93 31.39
CA VAL A 441 38.19 49.34 32.30
C VAL A 441 38.62 50.59 33.05
N ASP A 442 37.84 51.66 32.93
CA ASP A 442 38.00 52.85 33.75
C ASP A 442 37.53 52.56 35.19
N SER A 443 38.42 52.69 36.17
CA SER A 443 38.10 52.43 37.58
C SER A 443 37.02 53.35 38.14
N TYR A 444 36.85 54.55 37.58
CA TYR A 444 35.89 55.53 38.05
C TYR A 444 34.46 55.11 37.71
N ASP A 445 34.11 55.03 36.42
CA ASP A 445 32.74 54.75 35.97
C ASP A 445 32.53 53.31 35.49
N GLY A 446 33.61 52.54 35.32
CA GLY A 446 33.55 51.17 34.81
C GLY A 446 33.34 51.09 33.30
N LEU A 447 33.47 52.18 32.56
CA LEU A 447 33.34 52.18 31.10
C LEU A 447 34.63 51.70 30.43
N CYS A 448 34.51 51.11 29.25
CA CYS A 448 35.67 50.71 28.45
C CYS A 448 36.18 51.89 27.63
N ARG A 449 37.44 52.28 27.86
CA ARG A 449 38.10 53.38 27.15
C ARG A 449 39.50 52.96 26.71
N LEU A 450 40.04 53.63 25.70
CA LEU A 450 41.46 53.50 25.39
C LEU A 450 42.28 54.19 26.48
N SER A 451 43.43 53.62 26.85
CA SER A 451 44.27 54.12 27.96
C SER A 451 44.77 55.56 27.80
N ASN A 452 44.67 56.14 26.61
CA ASN A 452 45.10 57.51 26.29
C ASN A 452 43.94 58.52 26.16
N VAL A 453 42.70 58.12 26.41
CA VAL A 453 41.53 59.02 26.33
C VAL A 453 41.14 59.48 27.72
N CYS A 454 41.41 60.75 28.01
CA CYS A 454 41.16 61.39 29.29
C CYS A 454 39.81 62.10 29.36
N SER A 455 39.14 62.00 30.52
CA SER A 455 37.93 62.79 30.83
C SER A 455 38.30 64.21 31.29
N VAL A 456 39.54 64.42 31.75
CA VAL A 456 40.07 65.74 32.11
C VAL A 456 40.38 66.52 30.83
N PRO A 457 39.78 67.71 30.59
CA PRO A 457 40.09 68.55 29.44
C PRO A 457 41.56 68.99 29.46
N ASN A 458 42.17 69.13 28.28
CA ASN A 458 43.58 69.52 28.10
C ASN A 458 44.58 68.61 28.84
N CYS A 459 44.22 67.33 29.00
CA CYS A 459 45.06 66.32 29.61
C CYS A 459 45.65 65.40 28.54
N LYS A 460 46.99 65.40 28.44
CA LYS A 460 47.76 64.58 27.52
C LYS A 460 47.82 63.12 27.94
N MET A 461 47.93 62.86 29.24
CA MET A 461 48.05 61.51 29.79
C MET A 461 47.34 61.39 31.14
N CYS A 462 46.49 60.39 31.29
CA CYS A 462 45.78 60.10 32.53
C CYS A 462 46.60 59.19 33.46
N ARG A 463 46.26 59.21 34.75
CA ARG A 463 46.80 58.22 35.70
C ARG A 463 46.28 56.83 35.33
N ALA A 464 47.10 55.82 35.68
CA ALA A 464 46.74 54.42 35.47
C ALA A 464 45.33 54.14 36.03
N ASP A 465 44.54 53.44 35.22
CA ASP A 465 43.20 52.95 35.55
C ASP A 465 42.11 54.02 35.77
N THR A 466 42.35 55.32 35.58
CA THR A 466 41.30 56.34 35.74
C THR A 466 41.42 57.50 34.76
N SER A 467 40.35 57.78 34.01
CA SER A 467 40.31 58.93 33.09
C SER A 467 40.06 60.28 33.79
N ARG A 468 39.77 60.28 35.10
CA ARG A 468 39.45 61.49 35.88
C ARG A 468 40.64 62.21 36.49
N LEU A 469 41.80 61.56 36.53
CA LEU A 469 43.00 62.15 37.09
C LEU A 469 44.04 62.27 35.98
N CYS A 470 44.48 63.50 35.75
CA CYS A 470 45.52 63.78 34.79
C CYS A 470 46.90 63.52 35.41
N ALA A 471 47.76 62.80 34.70
CA ALA A 471 49.17 62.63 35.02
C ALA A 471 50.04 63.70 34.34
N GLU A 472 49.69 64.10 33.11
CA GLU A 472 50.41 65.10 32.32
C GLU A 472 49.42 65.95 31.51
N CYS A 473 49.46 67.27 31.69
CA CYS A 473 48.64 68.21 30.91
C CYS A 473 49.23 68.47 29.52
N ASP A 474 48.40 68.95 28.60
CA ASP A 474 48.85 69.46 27.30
C ASP A 474 49.76 70.68 27.47
N ALA A 475 50.62 70.91 26.47
CA ALA A 475 51.58 72.02 26.50
C ALA A 475 50.87 73.37 26.67
N GLY A 476 51.27 74.14 27.69
CA GLY A 476 50.66 75.43 28.04
C GLY A 476 49.66 75.37 29.21
N TYR A 477 49.29 74.17 29.68
CA TYR A 477 48.38 74.00 30.81
C TYR A 477 49.13 73.50 32.07
N SER A 478 48.66 73.93 33.23
CA SER A 478 49.19 73.54 34.54
C SER A 478 48.26 72.57 35.25
N LEU A 479 48.83 71.51 35.83
CA LEU A 479 48.09 70.48 36.56
C LEU A 479 47.67 70.99 37.94
N SER A 480 46.38 70.89 38.26
CA SER A 480 45.87 71.17 39.61
C SER A 480 46.43 70.19 40.64
N ALA A 481 46.54 70.63 41.90
CA ALA A 481 47.11 69.83 42.99
C ALA A 481 46.38 68.50 43.24
N ASP A 482 45.08 68.45 42.98
CA ASP A 482 44.23 67.26 43.06
C ASP A 482 44.19 66.44 41.76
N ALA A 483 44.94 66.87 40.73
CA ALA A 483 45.04 66.25 39.41
C ALA A 483 43.73 66.16 38.62
N THR A 484 42.69 66.89 39.00
CA THR A 484 41.37 66.84 38.34
C THR A 484 41.19 67.85 37.20
N SER A 485 42.11 68.81 37.06
CA SER A 485 42.04 69.84 36.02
C SER A 485 43.42 70.25 35.49
N CYS A 486 43.45 70.59 34.20
CA CYS A 486 44.57 71.23 33.52
C CYS A 486 44.14 72.65 33.11
N SER A 487 44.66 73.66 33.80
CA SER A 487 44.24 75.06 33.62
C SER A 487 45.36 75.92 33.05
N ASP A 488 45.00 76.83 32.13
CA ASP A 488 45.90 77.84 31.59
C ASP A 488 46.27 78.82 32.73
N PRO A 489 47.57 79.00 33.05
CA PRO A 489 48.02 79.93 34.09
C PRO A 489 47.62 81.40 33.87
N THR A 490 47.14 81.76 32.67
CA THR A 490 46.84 83.15 32.25
C THR A 490 45.35 83.51 32.27
N THR A 491 44.45 82.57 32.61
CA THR A 491 42.99 82.81 32.62
C THR A 491 42.44 82.93 34.05
N GLN A 492 41.91 84.10 34.40
CA GLN A 492 41.23 84.33 35.68
C GLN A 492 39.89 83.56 35.68
N SER A 493 39.64 82.74 36.70
CA SER A 493 38.42 81.94 36.83
C SER A 493 37.15 82.79 37.04
N CYS A 494 36.05 82.36 36.44
CA CYS A 494 34.70 82.88 36.68
C CYS A 494 34.32 82.82 38.17
N GLN A 495 33.85 83.92 38.73
CA GLN A 495 33.37 84.04 40.12
C GLN A 495 31.86 83.74 40.27
N VAL A 496 31.17 83.41 39.16
CA VAL A 496 29.74 83.11 39.17
C VAL A 496 29.52 81.60 39.27
N GLU A 497 28.88 81.14 40.34
CA GLU A 497 28.51 79.72 40.50
C GLU A 497 27.57 79.26 39.37
N HIS A 498 27.77 78.01 38.94
CA HIS A 498 27.05 77.37 37.84
C HIS A 498 27.20 78.07 36.48
N CYS A 499 28.34 78.75 36.26
CA CYS A 499 28.66 79.45 35.03
C CYS A 499 29.72 78.71 34.20
N ASN A 500 29.33 78.34 32.98
CA ASN A 500 30.21 77.69 31.99
C ASN A 500 31.12 78.71 31.28
N THR A 501 30.65 79.93 31.04
CA THR A 501 31.45 80.97 30.36
C THR A 501 31.09 82.34 30.87
N CYS A 502 32.07 83.11 31.34
CA CYS A 502 31.88 84.50 31.72
C CYS A 502 31.90 85.42 30.51
N VAL A 503 31.32 86.60 30.67
CA VAL A 503 31.49 87.69 29.72
C VAL A 503 32.98 88.07 29.68
N GLU A 504 33.52 88.21 28.48
CA GLU A 504 34.93 88.55 28.24
C GLU A 504 35.30 89.84 29.02
N GLY A 505 36.30 89.74 29.91
CA GLY A 505 36.75 90.84 30.76
C GLY A 505 35.97 91.06 32.07
N ASP A 506 34.92 90.27 32.37
CA ASP A 506 34.15 90.38 33.61
C ASP A 506 33.81 89.01 34.21
N SER A 507 34.62 88.58 35.19
CA SER A 507 34.46 87.30 35.88
C SER A 507 33.22 87.24 36.81
N THR A 508 32.49 88.34 36.99
CA THR A 508 31.30 88.40 37.86
C THR A 508 29.98 88.24 37.10
N ARG A 509 30.04 88.09 35.77
CA ARG A 509 28.88 87.95 34.89
C ARG A 509 28.98 86.74 33.99
N CYS A 510 27.95 85.91 34.03
CA CYS A 510 27.84 84.72 33.21
C CYS A 510 27.20 84.99 31.85
N ALA A 511 27.86 84.55 30.78
CA ALA A 511 27.32 84.50 29.42
C ALA A 511 26.54 83.19 29.18
N TYR A 512 27.00 82.06 29.73
CA TYR A 512 26.37 80.74 29.58
C TYR A 512 26.43 79.94 30.88
N CYS A 513 25.27 79.50 31.39
CA CYS A 513 25.18 78.71 32.62
C CYS A 513 25.27 77.20 32.37
N ASP A 514 25.53 76.44 33.43
CA ASP A 514 25.47 74.98 33.44
C ASP A 514 24.07 74.46 33.07
N THR A 515 24.03 73.23 32.58
CA THR A 515 22.77 72.54 32.24
C THR A 515 21.85 72.48 33.47
N GLY A 516 20.62 72.98 33.33
CA GLY A 516 19.66 73.10 34.44
C GLY A 516 19.57 74.50 35.06
N TYR A 517 20.40 75.45 34.61
CA TYR A 517 20.38 76.85 35.01
C TYR A 517 20.22 77.78 33.79
N TYR A 518 19.61 78.95 33.98
CA TYR A 518 19.51 79.99 32.95
C TYR A 518 20.11 81.31 33.44
N VAL A 519 20.62 82.12 32.49
CA VAL A 519 21.20 83.42 32.79
C VAL A 519 20.09 84.41 33.14
N SER A 520 20.16 84.96 34.34
CA SER A 520 19.29 86.01 34.85
C SER A 520 20.15 87.07 35.53
N ASN A 521 20.17 88.29 34.98
CA ASN A 521 21.01 89.39 35.46
C ASN A 521 22.50 89.04 35.63
N GLY A 522 23.07 88.27 34.69
CA GLY A 522 24.48 87.86 34.74
C GLY A 522 24.79 86.78 35.78
N LYS A 523 23.79 86.21 36.46
CA LYS A 523 23.93 85.06 37.37
C LYS A 523 23.11 83.88 36.88
N CYS A 524 23.47 82.69 37.32
CA CYS A 524 22.79 81.45 36.94
C CYS A 524 21.70 81.08 37.95
N GLN A 525 20.46 80.97 37.48
CA GLN A 525 19.30 80.58 38.30
C GLN A 525 18.79 79.21 37.89
N ALA A 526 18.47 78.34 38.86
CA ALA A 526 18.00 76.99 38.62
C ALA A 526 16.61 76.99 37.96
N VAL A 527 16.39 76.08 37.02
CA VAL A 527 15.06 75.80 36.46
C VAL A 527 14.30 74.90 37.44
N GLU A 528 13.15 75.36 37.95
CA GLU A 528 12.30 74.54 38.82
C GLU A 528 11.80 73.28 38.10
N ALA A 529 11.76 72.15 38.81
CA ALA A 529 11.56 70.80 38.29
C ALA A 529 10.40 70.68 37.28
N CYS A 530 10.65 69.96 36.18
CA CYS A 530 9.68 69.74 35.11
C CYS A 530 8.55 68.78 35.57
N TYR A 531 7.32 69.28 35.67
CA TYR A 531 6.17 68.52 36.20
C TYR A 531 5.43 67.69 35.13
N VAL A 532 5.90 67.71 33.88
CA VAL A 532 5.28 66.95 32.79
C VAL A 532 5.83 65.52 32.77
N SER A 533 4.96 64.54 33.03
CA SER A 533 5.36 63.13 33.05
C SER A 533 5.95 62.72 31.69
N LYS A 534 7.06 61.96 31.74
CA LYS A 534 7.75 61.44 30.54
C LYS A 534 8.29 62.53 29.60
N CYS A 535 8.51 63.73 30.15
CA CYS A 535 9.17 64.83 29.47
C CYS A 535 10.69 64.81 29.73
N ALA A 536 11.49 64.93 28.68
CA ALA A 536 12.94 65.04 28.76
C ALA A 536 13.40 66.49 29.02
N GLN A 537 12.65 67.48 28.53
CA GLN A 537 12.97 68.90 28.72
C GLN A 537 11.70 69.75 28.73
N CYS A 538 11.53 70.59 29.76
CA CYS A 538 10.43 71.55 29.85
C CYS A 538 10.76 72.87 29.11
N MET A 539 9.73 73.63 28.77
CA MET A 539 9.91 74.97 28.20
C MET A 539 10.55 75.93 29.21
N LEU A 540 11.45 76.79 28.72
CA LEU A 540 12.32 77.71 29.47
C LEU A 540 11.63 78.65 30.49
N ARG A 541 10.29 78.75 30.50
CA ARG A 541 9.51 79.56 31.46
C ARG A 541 8.21 78.89 31.93
N ASP A 542 7.98 77.63 31.56
CA ASP A 542 6.73 76.93 31.88
C ASP A 542 7.03 75.46 32.18
N SER A 543 7.19 75.15 33.47
CA SER A 543 7.45 73.79 33.96
C SER A 543 6.25 72.85 33.82
N THR A 544 5.11 73.34 33.30
CA THR A 544 3.92 72.54 32.96
C THR A 544 3.84 72.17 31.48
N LYS A 545 4.79 72.63 30.65
CA LYS A 545 4.86 72.35 29.22
C LYS A 545 6.18 71.70 28.82
N CYS A 546 6.09 70.62 28.08
CA CYS A 546 7.24 69.92 27.54
C CYS A 546 7.71 70.53 26.21
N SER A 547 9.00 70.74 26.05
CA SER A 547 9.63 71.02 24.75
C SER A 547 10.09 69.74 24.06
N THR A 548 10.55 68.74 24.81
CA THR A 548 11.13 67.51 24.28
C THR A 548 10.71 66.30 25.11
N CYS A 549 10.08 65.30 24.51
CA CYS A 549 9.65 64.08 25.20
C CYS A 549 10.77 63.04 25.33
N MET A 550 10.68 62.15 26.33
CA MET A 550 11.56 60.99 26.45
C MET A 550 11.35 60.01 25.28
N SER A 551 12.39 59.24 24.93
CA SER A 551 12.33 58.26 23.83
C SER A 551 11.11 57.31 23.96
N GLY A 552 10.36 57.14 22.86
CA GLY A 552 9.12 56.36 22.81
C GLY A 552 7.82 57.14 23.07
N TYR A 553 7.91 58.45 23.34
CA TYR A 553 6.75 59.34 23.54
C TYR A 553 6.75 60.49 22.53
N LEU A 554 5.57 60.84 22.02
CA LEU A 554 5.38 61.97 21.10
C LEU A 554 4.83 63.19 21.83
N LEU A 555 5.32 64.36 21.43
CA LEU A 555 4.85 65.64 21.94
C LEU A 555 3.49 65.98 21.30
N THR A 556 2.49 66.17 22.15
CA THR A 556 1.15 66.61 21.73
C THR A 556 1.11 68.13 21.53
N SER A 557 0.09 68.62 20.82
CA SER A 557 -0.22 70.05 20.69
C SER A 557 -0.52 70.72 22.04
N SER A 558 -0.88 69.95 23.07
CA SER A 558 -1.01 70.39 24.46
C SER A 558 0.29 70.38 25.27
N TYR A 559 1.45 70.19 24.62
CA TYR A 559 2.78 70.15 25.24
C TYR A 559 2.96 69.05 26.31
N ARG A 560 2.26 67.93 26.15
CA ARG A 560 2.37 66.70 26.96
C ARG A 560 2.91 65.54 26.14
N CYS A 561 3.54 64.57 26.80
CA CYS A 561 4.14 63.40 26.17
C CYS A 561 3.24 62.17 26.26
N VAL A 562 2.89 61.56 25.13
CA VAL A 562 2.04 60.36 25.05
C VAL A 562 2.72 59.21 24.31
N SER A 563 2.44 57.97 24.71
CA SER A 563 3.12 56.79 24.15
C SER A 563 2.67 56.47 22.73
N GLN A 564 3.60 56.06 21.88
CA GLN A 564 3.32 55.72 20.47
C GLN A 564 2.38 54.51 20.26
N ARG A 565 2.05 53.71 21.30
CA ARG A 565 1.18 52.53 21.19
C ARG A 565 -0.34 52.81 21.24
N ILE A 566 -0.77 54.04 21.50
CA ILE A 566 -2.20 54.38 21.69
C ILE A 566 -2.83 55.03 20.42
N VAL A 567 -2.05 55.30 19.36
CA VAL A 567 -2.56 55.99 18.16
C VAL A 567 -3.17 55.05 17.10
N ASN A 568 -3.03 53.73 17.26
CA ASN A 568 -3.61 52.75 16.32
C ASN A 568 -4.98 52.24 16.79
N GLY A 569 -5.96 53.15 16.88
CA GLY A 569 -7.33 52.82 17.26
C GLY A 569 -8.37 53.77 16.66
N VAL A 570 -8.80 53.45 15.43
CA VAL A 570 -10.08 53.84 14.77
C VAL A 570 -10.29 55.32 14.41
N VAL A 571 -10.06 55.68 13.13
CA VAL A 571 -11.13 55.99 12.15
C VAL A 571 -10.57 56.03 10.71
N SER A 572 -11.36 55.48 9.77
CA SER A 572 -11.14 55.38 8.32
C SER A 572 -11.96 56.49 7.58
N PRO A 573 -12.09 56.54 6.24
CA PRO A 573 -11.38 57.45 5.32
C PRO A 573 -12.32 58.33 4.43
N TYR A 574 -11.99 59.60 4.14
CA TYR A 574 -12.54 60.37 2.99
C TYR A 574 -11.61 61.57 2.73
N SER A 575 -10.95 61.70 1.57
CA SER A 575 -11.42 62.31 0.31
C SER A 575 -10.71 63.65 0.01
N LEU A 576 -9.76 63.57 -0.93
CA LEU A 576 -9.55 64.43 -2.10
C LEU A 576 -9.37 65.97 -1.98
N TRP A 577 -8.23 66.41 -2.52
CA TRP A 577 -7.98 67.63 -3.34
C TRP A 577 -7.89 69.00 -2.64
N MET A 578 -6.72 69.63 -2.70
CA MET A 578 -6.44 70.76 -3.62
C MET A 578 -5.15 71.50 -3.23
N THR A 579 -4.35 71.77 -4.26
CA THR A 579 -3.48 72.95 -4.48
C THR A 579 -2.42 73.35 -3.44
N ALA A 580 -1.16 73.26 -3.86
CA ALA A 580 -0.21 74.36 -3.68
C ALA A 580 0.71 74.43 -4.91
N ALA A 581 0.30 75.25 -5.87
CA ALA A 581 1.23 75.88 -6.79
C ALA A 581 2.00 76.98 -6.05
N VAL A 582 3.12 77.38 -6.67
CA VAL A 582 3.79 78.71 -6.61
C VAL A 582 5.26 78.64 -6.15
N LEU A 583 6.13 78.69 -7.18
CA LEU A 583 7.40 79.44 -7.33
C LEU A 583 8.59 79.00 -6.43
N LEU A 584 9.81 78.77 -6.94
CA LEU A 584 10.59 79.53 -7.92
C LEU A 584 11.61 78.65 -8.67
N ALA A 585 11.70 78.92 -9.98
CA ALA A 585 12.88 78.97 -10.87
C ALA A 585 14.03 77.97 -10.64
N SER A 586 14.23 76.95 -11.49
CA SER A 586 14.78 76.99 -12.86
C SER A 586 16.22 77.51 -12.99
N VAL A 587 17.19 76.59 -13.00
CA VAL A 587 18.34 76.53 -13.93
C VAL A 587 18.61 75.03 -14.14
N ALA A 588 17.99 74.36 -15.11
CA ALA A 588 18.33 74.31 -16.53
C ALA A 588 19.80 73.91 -16.81
N ALA A 589 19.95 72.61 -17.06
CA ALA A 589 20.66 72.03 -18.20
C ALA A 589 22.08 72.51 -18.52
N SER A 590 23.03 71.58 -18.36
CA SER A 590 23.89 71.15 -19.47
C SER A 590 24.70 69.95 -19.02
N LEU A 591 24.57 68.83 -19.74
CA LEU A 591 25.69 68.06 -20.31
C LEU A 591 25.10 66.89 -21.09
N ALA A 592 24.90 67.16 -22.39
CA ALA A 592 25.39 66.25 -23.41
C ALA A 592 26.91 66.14 -23.31
#